data_AF-A0A1D3DYN8-F1
#
_entry.id   AF-A0A1D3DYN8-F1
#
_cell.length_a   1.000
_cell.length_b   1.000
_cell.length_c   1.000
_cell.angle_alpha   90.00
_cell.angle_beta   90.00
_cell.angle_gamma   90.00
#
_symmetry.space_group_name_H-M   'P 1'
#
loop_
_entity.id
_entity.type
_entity.pdbx_description
1 polymer ?
#
loop_
_entity_poly.entity_id
_entity_poly.type
_entity_poly.pdbx_seq_one_letter_code
_entity_poly.pdbx_strand_id
1 'polypeptide(L)'
;MGDIMIGTCSWTDPALVSSGWYPRGRRDAEGRLRHYADQFPLVEVDSTYYGLPSARNSALWAERTPDGFRFDVKAFSLLTGHPTRPAALPADLRPALARYGGTRRTPPDPALLDEVWHRFAAALQPLRDAGRLGAVLFQLPPWAAPGPRVRAFLEECRVRAEGWRLAVEFRHPGWWAEAERAGTAALLGGLGMASVAVDTAPGLAGSLTPDVPVTSRALSVVRFHGRSRDWGTGTKEDRFRHGYTIGELREWLPRVRTHADRATEVHVLFNNCCGDAAVRAAEAMRGLVGHTAEEPPRSGAHGNGPAGHTSSDTKGPDRRDAPSASGTGTQEVSCPN
;
A
#
# COMPACT_ATOMS: atom_id res chain seq x y z
N MET A 1 -22.29 -5.75 5.84
CA MET A 1 -21.17 -5.04 5.20
C MET A 1 -20.11 -4.79 6.26
N GLY A 2 -18.86 -5.15 5.98
CA GLY A 2 -17.70 -4.89 6.83
C GLY A 2 -17.10 -3.50 6.62
N ASP A 3 -16.09 -3.18 7.41
CA ASP A 3 -15.54 -1.84 7.54
C ASP A 3 -14.61 -1.49 6.37
N ILE A 4 -14.95 -0.45 5.62
CA ILE A 4 -14.16 0.05 4.49
C ILE A 4 -13.16 1.10 5.02
N MET A 5 -11.91 0.70 5.16
CA MET A 5 -10.81 1.55 5.63
C MET A 5 -10.02 2.08 4.44
N ILE A 6 -9.84 3.40 4.33
CA ILE A 6 -9.22 4.06 3.18
C ILE A 6 -7.98 4.84 3.62
N GLY A 7 -6.88 4.69 2.88
CA GLY A 7 -5.60 5.36 3.13
C GLY A 7 -4.65 5.32 1.93
N THR A 8 -3.35 5.46 2.17
CA THR A 8 -2.29 5.53 1.14
C THR A 8 -1.16 4.55 1.40
N CYS A 9 -0.40 4.22 0.35
CA CYS A 9 0.91 3.60 0.48
C CYS A 9 1.95 4.68 0.80
N SER A 10 2.57 4.56 1.98
CA SER A 10 3.37 5.59 2.64
C SER A 10 2.61 6.85 3.07
N TRP A 11 3.13 7.47 4.14
CA TRP A 11 2.86 8.83 4.59
C TRP A 11 4.14 9.67 4.65
N THR A 12 5.32 9.04 4.52
CA THR A 12 6.64 9.68 4.60
C THR A 12 7.24 10.02 3.25
N ASP A 13 6.58 9.64 2.15
CA ASP A 13 7.08 9.79 0.79
C ASP A 13 7.59 11.21 0.49
N PRO A 14 8.80 11.39 -0.11
CA PRO A 14 9.39 12.70 -0.32
C PRO A 14 8.51 13.69 -1.10
N ALA A 15 7.73 13.22 -2.09
CA ALA A 15 6.88 14.07 -2.90
C ALA A 15 5.60 14.49 -2.15
N LEU A 16 5.03 13.61 -1.33
CA LEU A 16 3.95 14.00 -0.40
C LEU A 16 4.45 15.01 0.64
N VAL A 17 5.68 14.83 1.15
CA VAL A 17 6.29 15.71 2.15
C VAL A 17 6.65 17.09 1.59
N SER A 18 7.05 17.18 0.32
CA SER A 18 7.30 18.46 -0.37
C SER A 18 6.04 19.17 -0.87
N SER A 19 4.96 18.42 -1.17
CA SER A 19 3.70 18.93 -1.76
C SER A 19 3.07 20.12 -1.02
N GLY A 20 3.29 20.22 0.31
CA GLY A 20 2.64 21.20 1.17
C GLY A 20 1.41 20.69 1.92
N TRP A 21 0.94 19.46 1.67
CA TRP A 21 -0.18 18.83 2.39
C TRP A 21 0.03 18.84 3.92
N TYR A 22 1.26 18.58 4.38
CA TYR A 22 1.61 18.66 5.80
C TYR A 22 1.70 20.11 6.32
N PRO A 23 0.92 20.47 7.37
CA PRO A 23 0.88 21.82 7.89
C PRO A 23 2.21 22.26 8.50
N ARG A 24 2.45 23.59 8.48
CA ARG A 24 3.63 24.20 9.09
C ARG A 24 3.70 23.82 10.58
N GLY A 25 4.88 23.42 11.04
CA GLY A 25 5.11 22.93 12.41
C GLY A 25 4.95 21.42 12.62
N ARG A 26 4.23 20.68 11.74
CA ARG A 26 4.06 19.21 11.84
C ARG A 26 4.83 18.44 10.76
N ARG A 27 6.11 18.76 10.58
CA ARG A 27 6.96 18.22 9.48
C ARG A 27 8.01 17.20 9.93
N ASP A 28 8.15 16.98 11.22
CA ASP A 28 8.99 15.93 11.80
C ASP A 28 8.35 14.53 11.62
N ALA A 29 8.93 13.48 12.19
CA ALA A 29 8.39 12.13 12.07
C ALA A 29 7.09 11.90 12.88
N GLU A 30 6.91 12.61 14.00
CA GLU A 30 5.72 12.48 14.85
C GLU A 30 4.57 13.34 14.33
N GLY A 31 4.81 14.63 14.09
CA GLY A 31 3.79 15.56 13.62
C GLY A 31 3.13 15.11 12.31
N ARG A 32 3.92 14.52 11.39
CA ARG A 32 3.40 13.93 10.14
C ARG A 32 2.50 12.72 10.39
N LEU A 33 2.92 11.76 11.22
CA LEU A 33 2.10 10.56 11.47
C LEU A 33 0.81 10.90 12.23
N ARG A 34 0.88 11.77 13.25
CA ARG A 34 -0.32 12.24 13.96
C ARG A 34 -1.27 12.97 13.01
N HIS A 35 -0.76 13.91 12.20
CA HIS A 35 -1.60 14.61 11.21
C HIS A 35 -2.23 13.67 10.17
N TYR A 36 -1.47 12.69 9.69
CA TYR A 36 -1.99 11.68 8.76
C TYR A 36 -3.11 10.85 9.39
N ALA A 37 -2.95 10.45 10.65
CA ALA A 37 -3.95 9.69 11.40
C ALA A 37 -5.19 10.51 11.78
N ASP A 38 -5.08 11.85 11.83
CA ASP A 38 -6.25 12.74 11.88
C ASP A 38 -7.09 12.66 10.58
N GLN A 39 -6.50 12.28 9.44
CA GLN A 39 -7.16 12.27 8.10
C GLN A 39 -7.55 10.86 7.60
N PHE A 40 -6.85 9.80 7.99
CA PHE A 40 -7.09 8.43 7.52
C PHE A 40 -6.97 7.40 8.66
N PRO A 41 -7.81 6.35 8.69
CA PRO A 41 -7.71 5.28 9.69
C PRO A 41 -6.77 4.13 9.28
N LEU A 42 -6.11 4.22 8.12
CA LEU A 42 -5.30 3.15 7.51
C LEU A 42 -4.08 3.75 6.82
N VAL A 43 -2.93 3.05 6.85
CA VAL A 43 -1.78 3.32 5.97
C VAL A 43 -1.04 2.02 5.62
N GLU A 44 -0.37 1.96 4.47
CA GLU A 44 0.60 0.90 4.17
C GLU A 44 2.05 1.39 4.38
N VAL A 45 2.83 0.62 5.12
CA VAL A 45 4.26 0.82 5.37
C VAL A 45 5.08 0.17 4.24
N ASP A 46 5.52 0.96 3.25
CA ASP A 46 6.33 0.47 2.12
C ASP A 46 7.83 0.31 2.46
N SER A 47 8.33 1.10 3.41
CA SER A 47 9.76 1.18 3.75
C SER A 47 10.36 -0.14 4.24
N THR A 48 9.54 -1.01 4.84
CA THR A 48 9.92 -2.35 5.30
C THR A 48 10.25 -3.34 4.18
N TYR A 49 9.91 -3.03 2.92
CA TYR A 49 10.40 -3.78 1.76
C TYR A 49 11.92 -3.60 1.56
N TYR A 50 12.45 -2.42 1.90
CA TYR A 50 13.82 -1.98 1.63
C TYR A 50 14.81 -2.25 2.77
N GLY A 51 14.33 -2.55 3.97
CA GLY A 51 15.13 -2.89 5.16
C GLY A 51 14.21 -3.41 6.28
N LEU A 52 14.74 -4.18 7.22
CA LEU A 52 13.92 -4.70 8.32
C LEU A 52 13.41 -3.56 9.24
N PRO A 53 12.14 -3.61 9.71
CA PRO A 53 11.63 -2.69 10.71
C PRO A 53 12.36 -2.85 12.05
N SER A 54 12.13 -1.90 12.97
CA SER A 54 12.56 -2.01 14.37
C SER A 54 11.34 -1.99 15.30
N ALA A 55 11.38 -2.80 16.36
CA ALA A 55 10.32 -2.82 17.38
C ALA A 55 10.06 -1.42 17.98
N ARG A 56 11.11 -0.59 18.13
CA ARG A 56 10.99 0.80 18.57
C ARG A 56 10.12 1.64 17.62
N ASN A 57 10.31 1.51 16.31
CA ASN A 57 9.50 2.25 15.34
C ASN A 57 8.04 1.78 15.38
N SER A 58 7.81 0.47 15.43
CA SER A 58 6.48 -0.13 15.58
C SER A 58 5.74 0.32 16.83
N ALA A 59 6.43 0.41 17.98
CA ALA A 59 5.87 0.94 19.22
C ALA A 59 5.51 2.43 19.10
N LEU A 60 6.42 3.25 18.56
CA LEU A 60 6.17 4.67 18.30
C LEU A 60 5.02 4.89 17.30
N TRP A 61 4.85 4.00 16.32
CA TRP A 61 3.73 4.05 15.38
C TRP A 61 2.39 3.76 16.06
N ALA A 62 2.35 2.80 16.99
CA ALA A 62 1.16 2.52 17.80
C ALA A 62 0.82 3.68 18.75
N GLU A 63 1.81 4.25 19.43
CA GLU A 63 1.68 5.41 20.34
C GLU A 63 1.20 6.70 19.63
N ARG A 64 1.53 6.84 18.34
CA ARG A 64 1.24 8.03 17.53
C ARG A 64 -0.07 7.95 16.74
N THR A 65 -0.85 6.89 16.90
CA THR A 65 -2.10 6.67 16.15
C THR A 65 -3.29 6.31 17.06
N PRO A 66 -4.51 6.77 16.74
CA PRO A 66 -5.69 6.59 17.58
C PRO A 66 -6.25 5.17 17.50
N ASP A 67 -7.12 4.81 18.44
CA ASP A 67 -7.73 3.48 18.46
C ASP A 67 -8.60 3.20 17.22
N GLY A 68 -8.49 1.96 16.74
CA GLY A 68 -9.01 1.54 15.43
C GLY A 68 -8.04 1.73 14.26
N PHE A 69 -7.00 2.57 14.36
CA PHE A 69 -6.06 2.79 13.24
C PHE A 69 -5.31 1.49 12.85
N ARG A 70 -5.17 1.22 11.54
CA ARG A 70 -4.47 0.05 10.99
C ARG A 70 -3.22 0.42 10.19
N PHE A 71 -2.17 -0.39 10.33
CA PHE A 71 -0.99 -0.41 9.48
C PHE A 71 -0.95 -1.73 8.71
N ASP A 72 -1.07 -1.68 7.39
CA ASP A 72 -0.60 -2.78 6.55
C ASP A 72 0.92 -2.64 6.36
N VAL A 73 1.67 -3.74 6.43
CA VAL A 73 3.13 -3.70 6.41
C VAL A 73 3.69 -4.57 5.30
N LYS A 74 4.49 -3.97 4.42
CA LYS A 74 5.08 -4.68 3.28
C LYS A 74 6.14 -5.67 3.76
N ALA A 75 6.01 -6.93 3.34
CA ALA A 75 7.01 -7.94 3.61
C ALA A 75 8.36 -7.52 3.01
N PHE A 76 9.44 -7.76 3.78
CA PHE A 76 10.79 -7.46 3.33
C PHE A 76 11.11 -8.15 2.00
N SER A 77 11.86 -7.48 1.10
CA SER A 77 12.09 -7.94 -0.28
C SER A 77 12.54 -9.40 -0.40
N LEU A 78 13.36 -9.89 0.54
CA LEU A 78 13.82 -11.29 0.56
C LEU A 78 12.67 -12.28 0.74
N LEU A 79 11.70 -11.95 1.60
CA LEU A 79 10.53 -12.78 1.94
C LEU A 79 9.49 -12.85 0.81
N THR A 80 9.60 -12.01 -0.23
CA THR A 80 8.69 -11.98 -1.38
C THR A 80 9.32 -12.52 -2.67
N GLY A 81 10.52 -13.10 -2.59
CA GLY A 81 11.26 -13.58 -3.76
C GLY A 81 11.83 -12.47 -4.65
N HIS A 82 11.93 -11.24 -4.14
CA HIS A 82 12.56 -10.13 -4.87
C HIS A 82 14.09 -10.11 -4.68
N PRO A 83 14.87 -9.67 -5.68
CA PRO A 83 16.30 -9.44 -5.55
C PRO A 83 16.60 -8.44 -4.42
N THR A 84 17.26 -8.92 -3.37
CA THR A 84 17.55 -8.14 -2.16
C THR A 84 18.99 -7.65 -2.19
N ARG A 85 19.20 -6.34 -1.97
CA ARG A 85 20.56 -5.75 -1.85
C ARG A 85 21.19 -6.24 -0.53
N PRO A 86 22.41 -6.82 -0.48
CA PRO A 86 23.00 -7.31 0.78
C PRO A 86 23.13 -6.25 1.89
N ALA A 87 23.27 -4.97 1.53
CA ALA A 87 23.28 -3.87 2.50
C ALA A 87 21.95 -3.70 3.27
N ALA A 88 20.82 -4.17 2.73
CA ALA A 88 19.50 -4.12 3.35
C ALA A 88 19.31 -5.15 4.50
N LEU A 89 20.18 -6.17 4.57
CA LEU A 89 20.20 -7.10 5.69
C LEU A 89 21.05 -6.56 6.87
N PRO A 90 20.71 -6.94 8.11
CA PRO A 90 21.62 -6.90 9.26
C PRO A 90 23.00 -7.49 8.92
N ALA A 91 24.06 -6.91 9.47
CA ALA A 91 25.45 -7.17 9.05
C ALA A 91 25.86 -8.65 9.18
N ASP A 92 25.35 -9.31 10.21
CA ASP A 92 25.53 -10.73 10.54
C ASP A 92 24.83 -11.70 9.57
N LEU A 93 23.75 -11.28 8.92
CA LEU A 93 23.00 -12.10 7.95
C LEU A 93 23.55 -11.96 6.50
N ARG A 94 24.38 -10.94 6.23
CA ARG A 94 24.95 -10.69 4.89
C ARG A 94 25.79 -11.87 4.34
N PRO A 95 26.62 -12.57 5.13
CA PRO A 95 27.39 -13.72 4.65
C PRO A 95 26.52 -14.89 4.20
N ALA A 96 25.34 -15.09 4.79
CA ALA A 96 24.39 -16.12 4.37
C ALA A 96 23.80 -15.77 2.99
N LEU A 97 23.38 -14.51 2.77
CA LEU A 97 22.91 -14.08 1.45
C LEU A 97 24.04 -14.06 0.40
N ALA A 98 25.29 -13.79 0.78
CA ALA A 98 26.42 -13.82 -0.16
C ALA A 98 26.66 -15.22 -0.75
N ARG A 99 26.46 -16.28 0.04
CA ARG A 99 26.54 -17.69 -0.40
C ARG A 99 25.44 -18.06 -1.43
N TYR A 100 24.43 -17.23 -1.63
CA TYR A 100 23.30 -17.49 -2.52
C TYR A 100 23.65 -17.47 -4.01
N GLY A 101 24.72 -16.78 -4.39
CA GLY A 101 25.02 -16.45 -5.80
C GLY A 101 24.02 -15.50 -6.47
N GLY A 102 22.92 -15.12 -5.80
CA GLY A 102 22.01 -14.05 -6.22
C GLY A 102 21.18 -14.29 -7.48
N THR A 103 21.24 -15.48 -8.10
CA THR A 103 20.49 -15.75 -9.34
C THR A 103 19.00 -15.93 -9.06
N ARG A 104 18.12 -15.46 -9.96
CA ARG A 104 16.66 -15.64 -9.84
C ARG A 104 16.19 -17.11 -9.88
N ARG A 105 17.09 -18.07 -10.14
CA ARG A 105 16.74 -19.50 -10.33
C ARG A 105 16.76 -20.28 -9.02
N THR A 106 17.72 -20.06 -8.13
CA THR A 106 17.78 -20.78 -6.84
C THR A 106 16.85 -20.10 -5.83
N PRO A 107 15.90 -20.80 -5.18
CA PRO A 107 15.24 -20.26 -4.00
C PRO A 107 16.28 -20.18 -2.88
N PRO A 108 16.53 -18.99 -2.34
CA PRO A 108 17.87 -18.81 -0.68
C PRO A 108 17.48 -19.71 0.48
N ASP A 109 18.48 -19.96 1.32
CA ASP A 109 18.45 -20.90 2.44
C ASP A 109 17.19 -20.71 3.30
N PRO A 110 16.35 -21.75 3.49
CA PRO A 110 15.20 -21.70 4.39
C PRO A 110 15.57 -21.16 5.77
N ALA A 111 16.72 -21.52 6.34
CA ALA A 111 17.15 -21.02 7.65
C ALA A 111 17.42 -19.51 7.66
N LEU A 112 17.88 -18.94 6.53
CA LEU A 112 18.00 -17.48 6.38
C LEU A 112 16.62 -16.82 6.25
N LEU A 113 15.69 -17.43 5.53
CA LEU A 113 14.31 -16.91 5.40
C LEU A 113 13.56 -16.98 6.74
N ASP A 114 13.77 -18.03 7.52
CA ASP A 114 13.18 -18.23 8.84
C ASP A 114 13.72 -17.20 9.86
N GLU A 115 15.04 -16.99 9.90
CA GLU A 115 15.67 -15.97 10.77
C GLU A 115 15.30 -14.53 10.36
N VAL A 116 15.25 -14.24 9.06
CA VAL A 116 14.79 -12.94 8.54
C VAL A 116 13.31 -12.71 8.87
N TRP A 117 12.48 -13.75 8.79
CA TRP A 117 11.09 -13.67 9.23
C TRP A 117 10.97 -13.50 10.74
N HIS A 118 11.74 -14.23 11.56
CA HIS A 118 11.72 -14.11 13.01
C HIS A 118 12.01 -12.66 13.44
N ARG A 119 13.06 -12.05 12.90
CA ARG A 119 13.39 -10.63 13.15
C ARG A 119 12.31 -9.66 12.64
N PHE A 120 11.75 -9.92 11.46
CA PHE A 120 10.67 -9.10 10.88
C PHE A 120 9.40 -9.15 11.75
N ALA A 121 8.96 -10.35 12.14
CA ALA A 121 7.81 -10.60 13.00
C ALA A 121 8.00 -9.97 14.39
N ALA A 122 9.14 -10.21 15.04
CA ALA A 122 9.45 -9.61 16.34
C ALA A 122 9.48 -8.07 16.29
N ALA A 123 9.97 -7.49 15.19
CA ALA A 123 9.94 -6.05 14.98
C ALA A 123 8.53 -5.48 14.74
N LEU A 124 7.55 -6.27 14.26
CA LEU A 124 6.15 -5.86 14.11
C LEU A 124 5.26 -6.22 15.30
N GLN A 125 5.76 -7.02 16.26
CA GLN A 125 5.00 -7.46 17.43
C GLN A 125 4.33 -6.29 18.21
N PRO A 126 4.95 -5.10 18.41
CA PRO A 126 4.28 -3.98 19.07
C PRO A 126 3.04 -3.44 18.31
N LEU A 127 3.02 -3.50 16.97
CA LEU A 127 1.80 -3.20 16.21
C LEU A 127 0.74 -4.29 16.39
N ARG A 128 1.16 -5.56 16.48
CA ARG A 128 0.25 -6.70 16.68
C ARG A 128 -0.41 -6.65 18.05
N ASP A 129 0.37 -6.43 19.11
CA ASP A 129 -0.11 -6.39 20.50
C ASP A 129 -1.04 -5.21 20.76
N ALA A 130 -0.75 -4.05 20.15
CA ALA A 130 -1.61 -2.86 20.21
C ALA A 130 -2.86 -2.93 19.30
N GLY A 131 -3.11 -4.05 18.62
CA GLY A 131 -4.21 -4.18 17.65
C GLY A 131 -4.10 -3.24 16.44
N ARG A 132 -2.89 -2.74 16.14
CA ARG A 132 -2.60 -1.79 15.05
C ARG A 132 -2.20 -2.48 13.74
N LEU A 133 -1.75 -3.73 13.76
CA LEU A 133 -1.36 -4.45 12.55
C LEU A 133 -2.60 -4.92 11.75
N GLY A 134 -2.75 -4.40 10.53
CA GLY A 134 -3.79 -4.77 9.58
C GLY A 134 -3.50 -6.12 8.90
N ALA A 135 -2.45 -6.16 8.08
CA ALA A 135 -1.90 -7.36 7.46
C ALA A 135 -0.41 -7.22 7.13
N VAL A 136 0.25 -8.35 6.85
CA VAL A 136 1.56 -8.35 6.18
C VAL A 136 1.35 -8.58 4.68
N LEU A 137 1.77 -7.62 3.85
CA LEU A 137 1.60 -7.64 2.40
C LEU A 137 2.77 -8.36 1.70
N PHE A 138 2.49 -9.52 1.12
CA PHE A 138 3.34 -10.26 0.21
C PHE A 138 3.02 -9.87 -1.25
N GLN A 139 3.53 -8.71 -1.67
CA GLN A 139 3.52 -8.33 -3.09
C GLN A 139 4.59 -9.15 -3.83
N LEU A 140 4.18 -10.03 -4.76
CA LEU A 140 5.09 -10.91 -5.50
C LEU A 140 5.63 -10.24 -6.78
N PRO A 141 6.80 -10.63 -7.30
CA PRO A 141 7.36 -10.00 -8.50
C PRO A 141 6.57 -10.34 -9.78
N PRO A 142 6.63 -9.52 -10.84
CA PRO A 142 5.87 -9.72 -12.08
C PRO A 142 6.30 -10.95 -12.90
N TRP A 143 7.43 -11.58 -12.58
CA TRP A 143 7.86 -12.86 -13.17
C TRP A 143 7.44 -14.10 -12.35
N ALA A 144 6.76 -13.93 -11.21
CA ALA A 144 6.17 -15.03 -10.46
C ALA A 144 4.84 -15.45 -11.12
N ALA A 145 4.94 -16.18 -12.23
CA ALA A 145 3.79 -16.75 -12.94
C ALA A 145 3.13 -17.91 -12.14
N PRO A 146 1.87 -18.26 -12.44
CA PRO A 146 1.24 -19.46 -11.89
C PRO A 146 2.05 -20.73 -12.20
N GLY A 147 2.18 -21.60 -11.21
CA GLY A 147 2.87 -22.88 -11.36
C GLY A 147 3.34 -23.46 -10.03
N PRO A 148 3.71 -24.76 -9.98
CA PRO A 148 3.97 -25.48 -8.73
C PRO A 148 4.96 -24.79 -7.78
N ARG A 149 6.05 -24.22 -8.33
CA ARG A 149 7.07 -23.50 -7.56
C ARG A 149 6.50 -22.34 -6.74
N VAL A 150 5.60 -21.54 -7.31
CA VAL A 150 5.06 -20.36 -6.62
C VAL A 150 3.91 -20.74 -5.69
N ARG A 151 3.18 -21.83 -6.00
CA ARG A 151 2.19 -22.41 -5.10
C ARG A 151 2.86 -22.96 -3.83
N ALA A 152 3.91 -23.77 -3.97
CA ALA A 152 4.76 -24.22 -2.86
C ALA A 152 5.38 -23.07 -2.05
N PHE A 153 5.87 -22.01 -2.71
CA PHE A 153 6.37 -20.82 -2.02
C PHE A 153 5.28 -20.12 -1.16
N LEU A 154 4.03 -20.07 -1.61
CA LEU A 154 2.91 -19.55 -0.81
C LEU A 154 2.59 -20.47 0.39
N GLU A 155 2.69 -21.78 0.22
CA GLU A 155 2.55 -22.77 1.31
C GLU A 155 3.68 -22.60 2.35
N GLU A 156 4.94 -22.46 1.92
CA GLU A 156 6.08 -22.13 2.78
C GLU A 156 5.89 -20.80 3.52
N CYS A 157 5.39 -19.76 2.83
CA CYS A 157 5.06 -18.48 3.47
C CYS A 157 3.91 -18.61 4.49
N ARG A 158 2.92 -19.49 4.27
CA ARG A 158 1.86 -19.76 5.25
C ARG A 158 2.43 -20.39 6.52
N VAL A 159 3.26 -21.43 6.38
CA VAL A 159 3.89 -22.14 7.50
C VAL A 159 4.81 -21.20 8.29
N ARG A 160 5.72 -20.51 7.60
CA ARG A 160 6.66 -19.54 8.20
C ARG A 160 5.94 -18.43 8.98
N ALA A 161 4.86 -17.89 8.42
CA ALA A 161 4.06 -16.83 9.02
C ALA A 161 2.79 -17.35 9.74
N GLU A 162 2.89 -18.49 10.42
CA GLU A 162 1.76 -19.05 11.18
C GLU A 162 1.22 -18.05 12.22
N GLY A 163 -0.11 -17.97 12.34
CA GLY A 163 -0.78 -17.01 13.21
C GLY A 163 -0.71 -15.53 12.77
N TRP A 164 -0.04 -15.17 11.66
CA TRP A 164 -0.08 -13.82 11.08
C TRP A 164 -1.13 -13.70 9.97
N ARG A 165 -1.79 -12.54 9.87
CA ARG A 165 -2.72 -12.24 8.77
C ARG A 165 -1.93 -11.74 7.56
N LEU A 166 -2.08 -12.41 6.41
CA LEU A 166 -1.35 -12.14 5.19
C LEU A 166 -2.26 -11.61 4.08
N ALA A 167 -1.74 -10.70 3.26
CA ALA A 167 -2.34 -10.28 1.99
C ALA A 167 -1.37 -10.55 0.83
N VAL A 168 -1.85 -11.03 -0.32
CA VAL A 168 -1.01 -11.40 -1.49
C VAL A 168 -1.41 -10.58 -2.72
N GLU A 169 -0.45 -9.81 -3.25
CA GLU A 169 -0.58 -9.12 -4.54
C GLU A 169 0.21 -9.85 -5.63
N PHE A 170 -0.51 -10.44 -6.58
CA PHE A 170 0.09 -11.02 -7.78
C PHE A 170 0.34 -9.94 -8.84
N ARG A 171 1.61 -9.81 -9.28
CA ARG A 171 2.00 -8.88 -10.36
C ARG A 171 2.09 -9.52 -11.74
N HIS A 172 1.86 -10.83 -11.86
CA HIS A 172 1.76 -11.55 -13.13
C HIS A 172 0.28 -11.78 -13.46
N PRO A 173 -0.26 -11.29 -14.60
CA PRO A 173 -1.70 -11.30 -14.87
C PRO A 173 -2.31 -12.71 -14.94
N GLY A 174 -1.50 -13.73 -15.29
CA GLY A 174 -1.94 -15.12 -15.38
C GLY A 174 -2.61 -15.70 -14.13
N TRP A 175 -2.35 -15.18 -12.92
CA TRP A 175 -3.01 -15.66 -11.69
C TRP A 175 -4.52 -15.40 -11.66
N TRP A 176 -4.97 -14.36 -12.37
CA TRP A 176 -6.37 -13.97 -12.47
C TRP A 176 -6.90 -14.08 -13.92
N ALA A 177 -6.16 -14.76 -14.80
CA ALA A 177 -6.71 -15.24 -16.07
C ALA A 177 -7.81 -16.27 -15.81
N GLU A 178 -8.81 -16.33 -16.70
CA GLU A 178 -10.06 -17.06 -16.50
C GLU A 178 -9.88 -18.51 -16.01
N ALA A 179 -8.98 -19.27 -16.65
CA ALA A 179 -8.70 -20.66 -16.31
C ALA A 179 -8.04 -20.86 -14.92
N GLU A 180 -7.17 -19.93 -14.50
CA GLU A 180 -6.48 -20.02 -13.19
C GLU A 180 -7.29 -19.38 -12.05
N ARG A 181 -8.16 -18.39 -12.33
CA ARG A 181 -8.83 -17.52 -11.33
C ARG A 181 -9.52 -18.30 -10.20
N ALA A 182 -10.18 -19.42 -10.53
CA ALA A 182 -10.80 -20.29 -9.53
C ALA A 182 -9.77 -21.05 -8.68
N GLY A 183 -8.74 -21.64 -9.30
CA GLY A 183 -7.66 -22.36 -8.60
C GLY A 183 -6.70 -21.45 -7.81
N THR A 184 -6.60 -20.18 -8.17
CA THR A 184 -5.91 -19.15 -7.39
C THR A 184 -6.73 -18.75 -6.16
N ALA A 185 -8.03 -18.51 -6.33
CA ALA A 185 -8.91 -18.17 -5.22
C ALA A 185 -9.02 -19.31 -4.19
N ALA A 186 -9.12 -20.56 -4.65
CA ALA A 186 -9.12 -21.74 -3.80
C ALA A 186 -7.80 -21.92 -3.04
N LEU A 187 -6.65 -21.69 -3.68
CA LEU A 187 -5.33 -21.75 -3.02
C LEU A 187 -5.22 -20.71 -1.90
N LEU A 188 -5.46 -19.43 -2.20
CA LEU A 188 -5.35 -18.38 -1.18
C LEU A 188 -6.36 -18.59 -0.04
N GLY A 189 -7.58 -19.04 -0.34
CA GLY A 189 -8.60 -19.35 0.67
C GLY A 189 -8.20 -20.53 1.57
N GLY A 190 -7.65 -21.61 1.00
CA GLY A 190 -7.11 -22.75 1.76
C GLY A 190 -5.91 -22.37 2.63
N LEU A 191 -5.09 -21.41 2.18
CA LEU A 191 -3.99 -20.83 2.96
C LEU A 191 -4.44 -19.65 3.86
N GLY A 192 -5.74 -19.35 3.97
CA GLY A 192 -6.27 -18.25 4.79
C GLY A 192 -5.79 -16.84 4.41
N MET A 193 -5.16 -16.69 3.25
CA MET A 193 -4.56 -15.43 2.80
C MET A 193 -5.59 -14.54 2.11
N ALA A 194 -5.53 -13.23 2.38
CA ALA A 194 -6.33 -12.23 1.68
C ALA A 194 -5.78 -11.97 0.28
N SER A 195 -6.65 -11.95 -0.71
CA SER A 195 -6.34 -11.50 -2.06
C SER A 195 -6.27 -9.97 -2.09
N VAL A 196 -5.29 -9.45 -2.84
CA VAL A 196 -5.20 -8.02 -3.17
C VAL A 196 -5.74 -7.80 -4.58
N ALA A 197 -6.83 -7.05 -4.68
CA ALA A 197 -7.32 -6.49 -5.94
C ALA A 197 -6.48 -5.25 -6.32
N VAL A 198 -6.30 -5.00 -7.62
CA VAL A 198 -5.41 -3.93 -8.08
C VAL A 198 -6.05 -3.12 -9.20
N ASP A 199 -6.07 -1.78 -9.07
CA ASP A 199 -6.35 -0.88 -10.19
C ASP A 199 -5.05 -0.52 -10.91
N THR A 200 -5.06 -0.69 -12.23
CA THR A 200 -3.96 -0.36 -13.16
C THR A 200 -4.56 0.14 -14.48
N ALA A 201 -3.77 0.77 -15.35
CA ALA A 201 -4.24 1.27 -16.64
C ALA A 201 -4.89 0.15 -17.49
N PRO A 202 -6.17 0.24 -17.86
CA PRO A 202 -6.84 -0.85 -18.58
C PRO A 202 -6.29 -1.05 -19.99
N GLY A 203 -6.12 -2.31 -20.40
CA GLY A 203 -5.73 -2.69 -21.77
C GLY A 203 -4.25 -2.56 -22.13
N LEU A 204 -3.39 -2.07 -21.22
CA LEU A 204 -1.95 -1.94 -21.47
C LEU A 204 -1.15 -3.22 -21.09
N ALA A 205 0.09 -3.30 -21.57
CA ALA A 205 0.94 -4.46 -21.36
C ALA A 205 1.37 -4.58 -19.88
N GLY A 206 1.14 -5.75 -19.27
CA GLY A 206 1.41 -5.97 -17.85
C GLY A 206 0.43 -5.28 -16.90
N SER A 207 -0.73 -4.84 -17.39
CA SER A 207 -1.86 -4.46 -16.56
C SER A 207 -2.51 -5.67 -15.88
N LEU A 208 -3.17 -5.41 -14.75
CA LEU A 208 -3.86 -6.41 -13.93
C LEU A 208 -5.37 -6.22 -14.02
N THR A 209 -6.13 -7.31 -13.89
CA THR A 209 -7.59 -7.23 -13.83
C THR A 209 -8.04 -6.68 -12.46
N PRO A 210 -9.03 -5.77 -12.41
CA PRO A 210 -9.65 -5.33 -11.17
C PRO A 210 -10.61 -6.39 -10.58
N ASP A 211 -10.96 -7.44 -11.33
CA ASP A 211 -11.88 -8.51 -10.90
C ASP A 211 -11.16 -9.65 -10.17
N VAL A 212 -10.76 -9.35 -8.93
CA VAL A 212 -10.10 -10.30 -8.02
C VAL A 212 -11.09 -10.79 -6.95
N PRO A 213 -11.39 -12.10 -6.86
CA PRO A 213 -12.27 -12.64 -5.82
C PRO A 213 -11.74 -12.39 -4.41
N VAL A 214 -12.62 -12.07 -3.45
CA VAL A 214 -12.30 -12.11 -2.01
C VAL A 214 -12.02 -13.56 -1.58
N THR A 215 -10.83 -13.83 -1.04
CA THR A 215 -10.39 -15.17 -0.62
C THR A 215 -10.40 -15.39 0.90
N SER A 216 -10.52 -14.34 1.71
CA SER A 216 -10.59 -14.43 3.17
C SER A 216 -11.78 -13.63 3.71
N ARG A 217 -12.49 -14.20 4.69
CA ARG A 217 -13.56 -13.49 5.41
C ARG A 217 -13.04 -12.43 6.38
N ALA A 218 -11.78 -12.50 6.80
CA ALA A 218 -11.23 -11.54 7.75
C ALA A 218 -10.89 -10.20 7.09
N LEU A 219 -10.36 -10.23 5.86
CA LEU A 219 -9.82 -9.08 5.16
C LEU A 219 -9.88 -9.26 3.64
N SER A 220 -10.19 -8.17 2.94
CA SER A 220 -9.81 -7.99 1.54
C SER A 220 -9.03 -6.69 1.36
N VAL A 221 -8.13 -6.62 0.38
CA VAL A 221 -7.31 -5.43 0.12
C VAL A 221 -7.50 -4.99 -1.33
N VAL A 222 -7.53 -3.68 -1.59
CA VAL A 222 -7.59 -3.07 -2.92
C VAL A 222 -6.50 -2.00 -3.01
N ARG A 223 -5.56 -2.14 -3.95
CA ARG A 223 -4.44 -1.21 -4.15
C ARG A 223 -4.56 -0.46 -5.48
N PHE A 224 -4.57 0.86 -5.42
CA PHE A 224 -4.77 1.74 -6.57
C PHE A 224 -3.42 2.26 -7.07
N HIS A 225 -2.89 1.67 -8.14
CA HIS A 225 -1.54 1.99 -8.65
C HIS A 225 -1.52 3.08 -9.73
N GLY A 226 -2.68 3.61 -10.13
CA GLY A 226 -2.81 4.61 -11.19
C GLY A 226 -3.07 4.02 -12.57
N ARG A 227 -3.68 4.83 -13.45
CA ARG A 227 -4.04 4.48 -14.83
C ARG A 227 -3.19 5.25 -15.86
N SER A 228 -1.92 5.47 -15.54
CA SER A 228 -0.96 6.14 -16.42
C SER A 228 -0.84 5.45 -17.79
N ARG A 229 -0.68 6.25 -18.84
CA ARG A 229 -0.46 5.75 -20.21
C ARG A 229 0.89 5.05 -20.39
N ASP A 230 1.83 5.30 -19.49
CA ASP A 230 3.16 4.69 -19.49
C ASP A 230 3.19 3.32 -18.79
N TRP A 231 2.02 2.74 -18.46
CA TRP A 231 1.93 1.43 -17.83
C TRP A 231 2.56 0.34 -18.70
N GLY A 232 3.57 -0.33 -18.15
CA GLY A 232 4.37 -1.35 -18.84
C GLY A 232 5.61 -0.83 -19.55
N THR A 233 5.72 0.47 -19.84
CA THR A 233 6.78 1.07 -20.69
C THR A 233 7.66 2.10 -19.97
N GLY A 234 7.10 2.92 -19.09
CA GLY A 234 7.82 4.00 -18.38
C GLY A 234 8.65 3.55 -17.18
N THR A 235 9.20 4.54 -16.45
CA THR A 235 9.94 4.34 -15.19
C THR A 235 9.06 3.78 -14.07
N LYS A 236 9.52 3.70 -12.81
CA LYS A 236 8.57 3.42 -11.70
C LYS A 236 7.60 4.60 -11.60
N GLU A 237 8.17 5.79 -11.58
CA GLU A 237 7.57 7.11 -11.38
C GLU A 237 6.43 7.35 -12.39
N ASP A 238 6.71 7.20 -13.69
CA ASP A 238 5.73 7.47 -14.76
C ASP A 238 4.50 6.55 -14.69
N ARG A 239 4.67 5.31 -14.21
CA ARG A 239 3.58 4.34 -14.09
C ARG A 239 2.63 4.63 -12.93
N PHE A 240 3.15 5.15 -11.82
CA PHE A 240 2.35 5.56 -10.66
C PHE A 240 1.86 7.02 -10.76
N ARG A 241 2.33 7.80 -11.74
CA ARG A 241 1.88 9.18 -12.03
C ARG A 241 0.45 9.19 -12.59
N HIS A 242 -0.54 9.16 -11.70
CA HIS A 242 -1.95 9.31 -12.04
C HIS A 242 -2.70 10.17 -11.03
N GLY A 243 -3.57 11.07 -11.52
CA GLY A 243 -4.54 11.79 -10.72
C GLY A 243 -5.93 11.17 -10.94
N TYR A 244 -6.40 10.37 -9.99
CA TYR A 244 -7.71 9.72 -10.12
C TYR A 244 -8.86 10.72 -10.16
N THR A 245 -9.72 10.59 -11.17
CA THR A 245 -10.95 11.35 -11.30
C THR A 245 -12.09 10.73 -10.49
N ILE A 246 -13.09 11.55 -10.13
CA ILE A 246 -14.31 11.09 -9.46
C ILE A 246 -15.07 10.02 -10.27
N GLY A 247 -14.91 10.00 -11.61
CA GLY A 247 -15.45 8.94 -12.47
C GLY A 247 -14.79 7.59 -12.21
N GLU A 248 -13.45 7.54 -12.31
CA GLU A 248 -12.66 6.32 -12.11
C GLU A 248 -12.81 5.74 -10.69
N LEU A 249 -12.95 6.61 -9.68
CA LEU A 249 -13.25 6.17 -8.31
C LEU A 249 -14.67 5.58 -8.18
N ARG A 250 -15.66 6.15 -8.87
CA ARG A 250 -17.05 5.64 -8.87
C ARG A 250 -17.18 4.27 -9.54
N GLU A 251 -16.36 3.96 -10.55
CA GLU A 251 -16.28 2.61 -11.15
C GLU A 251 -15.93 1.52 -10.13
N TRP A 252 -15.23 1.87 -9.05
CA TRP A 252 -14.80 0.94 -8.01
C TRP A 252 -15.80 0.76 -6.87
N LEU A 253 -16.73 1.69 -6.64
CA LEU A 253 -17.70 1.60 -5.53
C LEU A 253 -18.50 0.29 -5.52
N PRO A 254 -19.02 -0.25 -6.64
CA PRO A 254 -19.72 -1.55 -6.63
C PRO A 254 -18.80 -2.71 -6.23
N ARG A 255 -17.52 -2.66 -6.64
CA ARG A 255 -16.52 -3.68 -6.29
C ARG A 255 -16.16 -3.60 -4.81
N VAL A 256 -15.82 -2.42 -4.30
CA VAL A 256 -15.47 -2.22 -2.88
C VAL A 256 -16.62 -2.65 -1.95
N ARG A 257 -17.88 -2.35 -2.30
CA ARG A 257 -19.05 -2.89 -1.57
C ARG A 257 -19.15 -4.41 -1.65
N THR A 258 -18.98 -4.99 -2.84
CA THR A 258 -18.98 -6.46 -3.02
C THR A 258 -17.88 -7.15 -2.20
N HIS A 259 -16.75 -6.46 -1.96
CA HIS A 259 -15.70 -6.94 -1.06
C HIS A 259 -16.13 -6.82 0.41
N ALA A 260 -16.76 -5.71 0.79
CA ALA A 260 -17.27 -5.48 2.15
C ALA A 260 -18.48 -6.37 2.50
N ASP A 261 -19.20 -6.91 1.52
CA ASP A 261 -20.22 -7.94 1.75
C ASP A 261 -19.64 -9.35 1.94
N ARG A 262 -18.31 -9.51 1.81
CA ARG A 262 -17.61 -10.81 1.87
C ARG A 262 -16.47 -10.87 2.89
N ALA A 263 -15.92 -9.72 3.30
CA ALA A 263 -14.88 -9.60 4.32
C ALA A 263 -15.30 -8.64 5.46
N THR A 264 -14.81 -8.91 6.67
CA THR A 264 -15.04 -8.07 7.86
C THR A 264 -14.36 -6.71 7.74
N GLU A 265 -13.16 -6.66 7.15
CA GLU A 265 -12.42 -5.43 6.85
C GLU A 265 -12.10 -5.36 5.36
N VAL A 266 -12.17 -4.17 4.76
CA VAL A 266 -11.71 -3.90 3.39
C VAL A 266 -10.74 -2.73 3.40
N HIS A 267 -9.47 -3.01 3.13
CA HIS A 267 -8.41 -2.01 3.08
C HIS A 267 -8.28 -1.46 1.66
N VAL A 268 -8.44 -0.15 1.49
CA VAL A 268 -8.39 0.57 0.22
C VAL A 268 -7.21 1.53 0.27
N LEU A 269 -6.19 1.28 -0.55
CA LEU A 269 -4.87 1.90 -0.43
C LEU A 269 -4.45 2.56 -1.75
N PHE A 270 -4.24 3.87 -1.72
CA PHE A 270 -3.79 4.66 -2.87
C PHE A 270 -2.27 4.72 -2.97
N ASN A 271 -1.72 4.28 -4.10
CA ASN A 271 -0.30 4.11 -4.39
C ASN A 271 0.13 4.90 -5.65
N ASN A 272 -0.71 5.81 -6.14
CA ASN A 272 -0.43 6.72 -7.23
C ASN A 272 0.49 7.88 -6.76
N CYS A 273 1.72 7.54 -6.36
CA CYS A 273 2.67 8.41 -5.69
C CYS A 273 3.24 9.48 -6.64
N CYS A 274 2.57 10.63 -6.74
CA CYS A 274 3.08 11.87 -7.30
C CYS A 274 2.50 13.06 -6.51
N GLY A 275 3.35 13.76 -5.75
CA GLY A 275 2.90 14.86 -4.87
C GLY A 275 1.86 14.38 -3.86
N ASP A 276 0.72 15.07 -3.81
CA ASP A 276 -0.43 14.74 -2.96
C ASP A 276 -1.54 13.95 -3.69
N ALA A 277 -1.29 13.44 -4.91
CA ALA A 277 -2.31 12.75 -5.72
C ALA A 277 -2.90 11.50 -5.04
N ALA A 278 -2.14 10.81 -4.18
CA ALA A 278 -2.63 9.64 -3.43
C ALA A 278 -3.56 10.04 -2.28
N VAL A 279 -3.21 11.08 -1.50
CA VAL A 279 -4.07 11.55 -0.39
C VAL A 279 -5.35 12.20 -0.90
N ARG A 280 -5.29 13.00 -1.98
CA ARG A 280 -6.50 13.55 -2.64
C ARG A 280 -7.43 12.46 -3.17
N ALA A 281 -6.89 11.38 -3.73
CA ALA A 281 -7.68 10.25 -4.20
C ALA A 281 -8.32 9.47 -3.03
N ALA A 282 -7.59 9.30 -1.92
CA ALA A 282 -8.10 8.72 -0.69
C ALA A 282 -9.21 9.58 -0.04
N GLU A 283 -9.02 10.89 0.06
CA GLU A 283 -10.02 11.87 0.53
C GLU A 283 -11.30 11.79 -0.32
N ALA A 284 -11.17 11.85 -1.65
CA ALA A 284 -12.29 11.73 -2.58
C ALA A 284 -13.02 10.37 -2.46
N MET A 285 -12.28 9.28 -2.29
CA MET A 285 -12.87 7.95 -2.11
C MET A 285 -13.59 7.82 -0.76
N ARG A 286 -13.07 8.42 0.32
CA ARG A 286 -13.76 8.49 1.63
C ARG A 286 -15.10 9.21 1.50
N GLY A 287 -15.13 10.36 0.82
CA GLY A 287 -16.37 11.08 0.53
C GLY A 287 -17.36 10.24 -0.29
N LEU A 288 -16.89 9.60 -1.36
CA LEU A 288 -17.72 8.74 -2.23
C LEU A 288 -18.30 7.50 -1.53
N VAL A 289 -17.60 6.93 -0.54
CA VAL A 289 -18.15 5.85 0.28
C VAL A 289 -19.15 6.41 1.30
N GLY A 290 -18.77 7.45 2.06
CA GLY A 290 -19.59 8.07 3.10
C GLY A 290 -20.95 8.58 2.61
N HIS A 291 -20.96 9.35 1.51
CA HIS A 291 -22.19 9.89 0.88
C HIS A 291 -23.14 8.82 0.29
N THR A 292 -22.89 7.53 0.55
CA THR A 292 -23.75 6.44 0.07
C THR A 292 -24.27 5.51 1.17
N ALA A 293 -23.95 5.80 2.43
CA ALA A 293 -24.68 5.27 3.58
C ALA A 293 -25.96 6.10 3.89
N GLU A 294 -25.97 7.38 3.53
CA GLU A 294 -27.00 8.35 3.90
C GLU A 294 -27.52 9.20 2.71
N GLU A 295 -28.26 8.60 1.77
CA GLU A 295 -29.41 9.29 1.14
C GLU A 295 -30.29 8.32 0.30
N PRO A 296 -31.61 8.23 0.56
CA PRO A 296 -32.56 7.81 -0.46
C PRO A 296 -32.74 8.95 -1.50
N PRO A 297 -33.06 8.65 -2.77
CA PRO A 297 -33.03 9.65 -3.84
C PRO A 297 -34.07 10.76 -3.65
N ARG A 298 -33.61 11.98 -3.38
CA ARG A 298 -34.47 13.18 -3.34
C ARG A 298 -34.88 13.60 -4.75
N SER A 299 -36.14 13.35 -5.10
CA SER A 299 -36.78 13.88 -6.30
C SER A 299 -37.20 15.34 -6.09
N GLY A 300 -36.77 16.27 -6.96
CA GLY A 300 -37.44 17.59 -7.06
C GLY A 300 -36.59 18.79 -7.49
N ALA A 301 -36.74 19.17 -8.78
CA ALA A 301 -36.92 20.54 -9.29
C ALA A 301 -36.14 21.76 -8.74
N HIS A 302 -35.33 22.34 -9.64
CA HIS A 302 -35.24 23.78 -9.99
C HIS A 302 -35.05 24.89 -8.92
N GLY A 303 -33.96 25.64 -9.06
CA GLY A 303 -33.74 27.01 -8.54
C GLY A 303 -32.60 27.69 -9.31
N ASN A 304 -32.66 29.01 -9.58
CA ASN A 304 -31.89 29.62 -10.69
C ASN A 304 -31.12 30.91 -10.33
N GLY A 305 -29.78 30.81 -10.20
CA GLY A 305 -28.80 31.92 -10.28
C GLY A 305 -28.80 33.02 -9.18
N PRO A 306 -27.96 34.08 -9.30
CA PRO A 306 -26.64 34.09 -9.96
C PRO A 306 -25.51 34.84 -9.19
N ALA A 307 -24.29 34.70 -9.73
CA ALA A 307 -22.96 35.24 -9.38
C ALA A 307 -22.77 36.61 -8.67
N GLY A 308 -21.63 36.73 -7.98
CA GLY A 308 -20.97 37.99 -7.57
C GLY A 308 -19.43 37.87 -7.59
N HIS A 309 -18.72 38.96 -7.91
CA HIS A 309 -17.26 39.02 -8.09
C HIS A 309 -16.58 39.91 -7.04
N THR A 310 -15.32 39.66 -6.68
CA THR A 310 -14.16 40.60 -6.81
C THR A 310 -12.85 40.00 -6.23
N SER A 311 -11.72 40.68 -6.45
CA SER A 311 -10.35 40.24 -6.15
C SER A 311 -9.50 41.41 -5.62
N SER A 312 -8.41 41.15 -4.87
CA SER A 312 -7.15 41.92 -4.95
C SER A 312 -6.02 41.35 -4.07
N ASP A 313 -4.77 41.58 -4.51
CA ASP A 313 -3.52 41.09 -3.88
C ASP A 313 -2.95 41.99 -2.77
N THR A 314 -1.96 41.49 -2.02
CA THR A 314 -0.81 42.32 -1.55
C THR A 314 0.42 41.44 -1.23
N LYS A 315 1.62 42.04 -1.07
CA LYS A 315 2.89 41.42 -1.51
C LYS A 315 4.13 41.68 -0.61
N GLY A 316 4.69 40.62 -0.02
CA GLY A 316 6.08 40.55 0.52
C GLY A 316 6.35 41.26 1.87
N PRO A 317 7.61 41.25 2.39
CA PRO A 317 8.85 40.73 1.78
C PRO A 317 9.75 39.77 2.64
N ASP A 318 10.68 39.10 1.95
CA ASP A 318 12.04 38.59 2.28
C ASP A 318 12.61 38.65 3.74
N ARG A 319 13.26 37.55 4.21
CA ARG A 319 14.72 37.46 4.56
C ARG A 319 15.25 36.12 5.16
N ARG A 320 16.19 35.50 4.43
CA ARG A 320 17.52 34.91 4.82
C ARG A 320 17.72 33.74 5.84
N ASP A 321 18.35 32.69 5.28
CA ASP A 321 19.63 32.03 5.66
C ASP A 321 19.80 30.98 6.80
N ALA A 322 20.16 29.75 6.35
CA ALA A 322 21.12 28.77 6.92
C ALA A 322 20.76 27.97 8.20
N PRO A 323 21.44 26.82 8.49
CA PRO A 323 22.36 26.02 7.66
C PRO A 323 21.82 24.60 7.32
N SER A 324 22.63 23.75 6.68
CA SER A 324 22.28 22.38 6.27
C SER A 324 22.74 21.29 7.26
N ALA A 325 22.08 20.13 7.21
CA ALA A 325 22.54 18.88 7.83
C ALA A 325 22.23 17.70 6.89
N SER A 326 23.19 16.78 6.72
CA SER A 326 23.10 15.65 5.78
C SER A 326 22.76 14.33 6.50
N GLY A 327 22.00 13.46 5.83
CA GLY A 327 21.58 12.17 6.41
C GLY A 327 21.04 11.17 5.38
N THR A 328 21.88 10.23 4.97
CA THR A 328 21.55 8.91 4.38
C THR A 328 20.24 8.78 3.61
N GLY A 329 20.27 9.00 2.29
CA GLY A 329 19.10 8.87 1.43
C GLY A 329 18.61 7.44 1.22
N THR A 330 17.38 7.15 1.62
CA THR A 330 16.58 6.03 1.12
C THR A 330 16.00 6.37 -0.26
N GLN A 331 16.02 5.41 -1.20
CA GLN A 331 15.40 5.56 -2.53
C GLN A 331 13.88 5.32 -2.47
N GLU A 332 13.16 6.20 -1.77
CA GLU A 332 11.72 6.41 -1.95
C GLU A 332 11.45 7.33 -3.17
N VAL A 333 10.20 7.43 -3.63
CA VAL A 333 9.88 7.94 -4.99
C VAL A 333 9.79 9.47 -5.00
N SER A 334 10.94 10.13 -5.14
CA SER A 334 11.01 11.59 -5.26
C SER A 334 10.75 12.05 -6.71
N CYS A 335 9.49 12.25 -7.08
CA CYS A 335 9.17 13.05 -8.27
C CYS A 335 9.56 14.53 -8.04
N PRO A 336 10.32 15.16 -8.95
CA PRO A 336 10.46 16.61 -8.98
C PRO A 336 9.13 17.27 -9.38
N ASN A 337 8.95 18.52 -8.97
CA ASN A 337 7.82 19.39 -9.35
C ASN A 337 7.91 19.84 -10.82
#